data_AF-A0A961KPQ1-F1
#
_entry.id   AF-A0A961KPQ1-F1
#
_cell.length_a   1.000
_cell.length_b   1.000
_cell.length_c   1.000
_cell.angle_alpha   90.00
_cell.angle_beta   90.00
_cell.angle_gamma   90.00
#
_symmetry.space_group_name_H-M   'P 1'
#
loop_
_entity.id
_entity.type
_entity.pdbx_description
1 polymer ?
#
loop_
_entity_poly.entity_id
_entity_poly.type
_entity_poly.pdbx_seq_one_letter_code
_entity_poly.pdbx_strand_id
1 'polypeptide(L)'
;APAAADPVAAARTAARAAATLEALHAAMNGFGMCELRKGARNLVFADGVPGSRVMIIGEAPGRDEDRVGRPFVGRAGQLLDRMLAAIGLSREQSVYITNVLPWRPPQNREPRPEEIAMMKPFLERHVALADPAVLVLMGNVSCDTVLGRRGITRMRGKWERAMDRPVLPMLHPAYLLRQPQAKREAWADLLELNAKLKESE
;
A
#
# COMPACT_ATOMS: atom_id res chain seq x y z
N ALA A 1 -10.65 6.44 36.17
CA ALA A 1 -9.90 7.06 35.07
C ALA A 1 -10.81 7.14 33.86
N PRO A 2 -10.88 8.24 33.11
CA PRO A 2 -11.57 8.21 31.82
C PRO A 2 -10.92 7.12 30.97
N ALA A 3 -11.73 6.26 30.34
CA ALA A 3 -11.23 5.20 29.47
C ALA A 3 -10.35 5.85 28.40
N ALA A 4 -9.10 5.38 28.26
CA ALA A 4 -8.23 5.83 27.19
C ALA A 4 -8.96 5.64 25.85
N ALA A 5 -9.04 6.69 25.03
CA ALA A 5 -9.76 6.63 23.76
C ALA A 5 -9.16 5.53 22.87
N ASP A 6 -10.00 4.62 22.36
CA ASP A 6 -9.58 3.55 21.44
C ASP A 6 -9.06 4.15 20.12
N PRO A 7 -7.75 4.00 19.81
CA PRO A 7 -7.16 4.57 18.61
C PRO A 7 -7.78 4.03 17.32
N VAL A 8 -8.26 2.79 17.31
CA VAL A 8 -8.88 2.17 16.12
C VAL A 8 -10.25 2.78 15.87
N ALA A 9 -11.06 2.97 16.91
CA ALA A 9 -12.35 3.64 16.81
C ALA A 9 -12.21 5.10 16.37
N ALA A 10 -11.21 5.82 16.90
CA ALA A 10 -10.90 7.18 16.50
C ALA A 10 -10.47 7.26 15.02
N ALA A 11 -9.58 6.37 14.58
CA ALA A 11 -9.15 6.27 13.19
C ALA A 11 -10.31 5.97 12.25
N ARG A 12 -11.21 5.05 12.62
CA ARG A 12 -12.42 4.72 11.84
C ARG A 12 -13.34 5.93 11.69
N THR A 13 -13.51 6.71 12.76
CA THR A 13 -14.33 7.93 12.74
C THR A 13 -13.73 8.99 11.82
N ALA A 14 -12.43 9.27 11.97
CA ALA A 14 -11.71 10.24 11.15
C ALA A 14 -11.69 9.84 9.66
N ALA A 15 -11.43 8.58 9.36
CA ALA A 15 -11.45 8.06 7.99
C ALA A 15 -12.84 8.19 7.36
N ARG A 16 -13.91 7.80 8.06
CA ARG A 16 -15.29 7.89 7.53
C ARG A 16 -15.72 9.33 7.23
N ALA A 17 -15.25 10.30 8.01
CA ALA A 17 -15.56 11.71 7.79
C ALA A 17 -14.90 12.30 6.53
N ALA A 18 -13.82 11.69 6.01
CA ALA A 18 -13.14 12.16 4.81
C ALA A 18 -13.95 11.81 3.55
N ALA A 19 -14.47 12.81 2.85
CA ALA A 19 -15.22 12.64 1.61
C ALA A 19 -14.35 12.59 0.33
N THR A 20 -13.11 13.09 0.40
CA THR A 20 -12.17 13.14 -0.72
C THR A 20 -10.77 12.67 -0.30
N LEU A 21 -9.88 12.42 -1.26
CA LEU A 21 -8.49 12.02 -0.96
C LEU A 21 -7.73 13.13 -0.21
N GLU A 22 -8.01 14.40 -0.51
CA GLU A 22 -7.42 15.55 0.18
C GLU A 22 -7.89 15.61 1.63
N ALA A 23 -9.20 15.39 1.86
CA ALA A 23 -9.74 15.30 3.22
C ALA A 23 -9.16 14.11 3.98
N LEU A 24 -8.94 12.97 3.31
CA LEU A 24 -8.32 11.78 3.91
C LEU A 24 -6.86 12.05 4.27
N HIS A 25 -6.10 12.69 3.38
CA HIS A 25 -4.74 13.12 3.64
C HIS A 25 -4.67 14.05 4.85
N ALA A 26 -5.55 15.06 4.92
CA ALA A 26 -5.63 15.97 6.06
C ALA A 26 -5.98 15.24 7.36
N ALA A 27 -6.95 14.32 7.32
CA ALA A 27 -7.35 13.52 8.47
C ALA A 27 -6.20 12.62 8.97
N MET A 28 -5.47 11.94 8.07
CA MET A 28 -4.29 11.16 8.43
C MET A 28 -3.19 12.05 9.00
N ASN A 29 -2.87 13.18 8.37
CA ASN A 29 -1.82 14.09 8.83
C ASN A 29 -2.13 14.67 10.23
N GLY A 30 -3.41 14.92 10.51
CA GLY A 30 -3.89 15.41 11.81
C GLY A 30 -4.04 14.32 12.87
N PHE A 31 -3.90 13.04 12.53
CA PHE A 31 -4.18 11.93 13.44
C PHE A 31 -3.07 11.77 14.50
N GLY A 32 -3.31 12.34 15.68
CA GLY A 32 -2.30 12.44 16.75
C GLY A 32 -2.04 11.16 17.57
N MET A 33 -2.81 10.09 17.36
CA MET A 33 -2.69 8.85 18.15
C MET A 33 -1.66 7.86 17.58
N CYS A 34 -1.13 8.10 16.38
CA CYS A 34 -0.10 7.26 15.79
C CYS A 34 1.30 7.73 16.18
N GLU A 35 1.96 6.99 17.08
CA GLU A 35 3.29 7.32 17.59
C GLU A 35 4.38 7.36 16.52
N LEU A 36 4.21 6.62 15.42
CA LEU A 36 5.14 6.64 14.28
C LEU A 36 5.34 8.04 13.71
N ARG A 37 4.32 8.90 13.79
CA ARG A 37 4.39 10.30 13.36
C ARG A 37 5.48 11.09 14.07
N LYS A 38 5.78 10.78 15.34
CA LYS A 38 6.82 11.49 16.12
C LYS A 38 8.24 11.23 15.61
N GLY A 39 8.46 10.08 14.97
CA GLY A 39 9.76 9.66 14.44
C GLY A 39 9.91 9.83 12.93
N ALA A 40 8.82 10.06 12.21
CA ALA A 40 8.81 10.25 10.77
C ALA A 40 8.97 11.74 10.41
N ARG A 41 9.63 12.00 9.27
CA ARG A 41 9.79 13.35 8.74
C ARG A 41 8.58 13.79 7.94
N ASN A 42 8.00 12.90 7.15
CA ASN A 42 6.85 13.21 6.32
C ASN A 42 5.75 12.15 6.45
N LEU A 43 4.51 12.60 6.25
CA LEU A 43 3.44 11.70 5.87
C LEU A 43 3.69 11.24 4.43
N VAL A 44 3.75 9.93 4.22
CA VAL A 44 3.88 9.31 2.90
C VAL A 44 2.52 8.75 2.52
N PHE A 45 1.68 9.61 1.95
CA PHE A 45 0.29 9.30 1.69
C PHE A 45 0.09 8.44 0.45
N ALA A 46 0.48 8.95 -0.72
CA ALA A 46 0.34 8.26 -1.99
C ALA A 46 1.26 8.84 -3.08
N ASP A 47 1.34 8.15 -4.20
CA ASP A 47 1.91 8.64 -5.46
C ASP A 47 1.11 8.10 -6.65
N GLY A 48 1.29 8.74 -7.81
CA GLY A 48 0.63 8.39 -9.05
C GLY A 48 -0.77 9.00 -9.21
N VAL A 49 -1.60 8.41 -10.07
CA VAL A 49 -2.84 9.05 -10.56
C VAL A 49 -4.08 8.52 -9.82
N PRO A 50 -4.79 9.33 -9.02
CA PRO A 50 -6.08 8.96 -8.43
C PRO A 50 -7.10 8.50 -9.51
N GLY A 51 -7.90 7.49 -9.21
CA GLY A 51 -8.83 6.90 -10.19
C GLY A 51 -8.18 5.94 -11.19
N SER A 52 -6.86 5.68 -11.05
CA SER A 52 -6.20 4.64 -11.84
C SER A 52 -6.83 3.27 -11.60
N ARG A 53 -6.93 2.48 -12.66
CA ARG A 53 -7.48 1.11 -12.62
C ARG A 53 -6.70 0.20 -11.67
N VAL A 54 -5.40 0.45 -11.47
CA VAL A 54 -4.54 -0.34 -10.59
C VAL A 54 -4.11 0.50 -9.39
N MET A 55 -4.32 -0.03 -8.19
CA MET A 55 -3.74 0.50 -6.97
C MET A 55 -2.76 -0.50 -6.36
N ILE A 56 -1.55 -0.05 -6.04
CA ILE A 56 -0.48 -0.84 -5.43
C ILE A 56 -0.37 -0.49 -3.95
N ILE A 57 -0.35 -1.51 -3.09
CA ILE A 57 -0.25 -1.35 -1.64
C ILE A 57 1.00 -2.08 -1.13
N GLY A 58 1.97 -1.30 -0.65
CA GLY A 58 3.17 -1.78 0.03
C GLY A 58 3.01 -1.89 1.55
N GLU A 59 4.12 -2.09 2.24
CA GLU A 59 4.17 -2.26 3.71
C GLU A 59 4.19 -0.91 4.43
N ALA A 60 5.30 -0.19 4.32
CA ALA A 60 5.55 1.07 5.01
C ALA A 60 6.66 1.84 4.28
N PRO A 61 6.80 3.15 4.52
CA PRO A 61 7.84 3.96 3.90
C PRO A 61 9.22 3.59 4.43
N GLY A 62 10.22 3.60 3.54
CA GLY A 62 11.62 3.54 3.91
C GLY A 62 12.20 4.94 4.17
N ARG A 63 13.53 5.02 4.31
CA ARG A 63 14.25 6.27 4.59
C ARG A 63 14.07 7.30 3.47
N ASP A 64 14.12 6.87 2.22
CA ASP A 64 14.04 7.77 1.08
C ASP A 64 12.60 8.30 0.90
N GLU A 65 11.62 7.43 1.08
CA GLU A 65 10.20 7.76 1.07
C GLU A 65 9.86 8.76 2.17
N ASP A 66 10.31 8.50 3.41
CA ASP A 66 10.12 9.40 4.55
C ASP A 66 10.78 10.77 4.32
N ARG A 67 11.91 10.82 3.60
CA ARG A 67 12.56 12.10 3.27
C ARG A 67 11.80 12.90 2.21
N VAL A 68 11.23 12.21 1.22
CA VAL A 68 10.58 12.84 0.04
C VAL A 68 9.08 13.08 0.26
N GLY A 69 8.43 12.29 1.11
CA GLY A 69 6.98 12.30 1.29
C GLY A 69 6.19 11.49 0.24
N ARG A 70 6.87 10.65 -0.55
CA ARG A 70 6.24 9.85 -1.63
C ARG A 70 6.60 8.37 -1.49
N PRO A 71 5.64 7.43 -1.69
CA PRO A 71 5.90 6.00 -1.59
C PRO A 71 6.76 5.48 -2.75
N PHE A 72 7.55 4.44 -2.47
CA PHE A 72 8.37 3.74 -3.46
C PHE A 72 9.27 4.69 -4.30
N VAL A 73 10.12 5.49 -3.66
CA VAL A 73 11.09 6.36 -4.35
C VAL A 73 12.53 5.86 -4.24
N GLY A 74 12.82 4.97 -3.29
CA GLY A 74 14.12 4.34 -3.13
C GLY A 74 14.38 3.22 -4.16
N ARG A 75 15.42 2.40 -3.91
CA ARG A 75 15.83 1.32 -4.83
C ARG A 75 14.71 0.31 -5.13
N ALA A 76 13.87 0.00 -4.14
CA ALA A 76 12.72 -0.88 -4.31
C ALA A 76 11.68 -0.24 -5.25
N GLY A 77 11.46 1.06 -5.13
CA GLY A 77 10.60 1.84 -6.00
C GLY A 77 11.08 1.91 -7.44
N GLN A 78 12.38 2.14 -7.66
CA GLN A 78 12.96 2.13 -9.00
C GLN A 78 12.84 0.76 -9.68
N LEU A 79 12.86 -0.33 -8.91
CA LEU A 79 12.56 -1.66 -9.45
C LEU A 79 11.07 -1.79 -9.79
N LEU A 80 10.18 -1.30 -8.93
CA LEU A 80 8.74 -1.25 -9.21
C LEU A 80 8.45 -0.49 -10.51
N ASP A 81 9.07 0.66 -10.72
CA ASP A 81 8.87 1.45 -11.95
C ASP A 81 9.26 0.67 -13.20
N ARG A 82 10.40 -0.03 -13.17
CA ARG A 82 10.82 -0.90 -14.28
C ARG A 82 9.88 -2.09 -14.50
N MET A 83 9.36 -2.65 -13.41
CA MET A 83 8.38 -3.75 -13.47
C MET A 83 7.08 -3.31 -14.14
N LEU A 84 6.56 -2.14 -13.76
CA LEU A 84 5.36 -1.56 -14.36
C LEU A 84 5.58 -1.19 -15.83
N ALA A 85 6.71 -0.54 -16.14
CA ALA A 85 7.03 -0.15 -17.51
C ALA A 85 7.10 -1.35 -18.46
N ALA A 86 7.55 -2.52 -17.98
CA ALA A 86 7.63 -3.74 -18.78
C ALA A 86 6.25 -4.28 -19.22
N ILE A 87 5.16 -3.86 -18.57
CA ILE A 87 3.78 -4.18 -18.96
C ILE A 87 3.01 -2.94 -19.45
N GLY A 88 3.71 -1.86 -19.79
CA GLY A 88 3.11 -0.63 -20.32
C GLY A 88 2.41 0.25 -19.26
N LEU A 89 2.68 0.02 -17.97
CA LEU A 89 2.15 0.83 -16.88
C LEU A 89 3.21 1.81 -16.34
N SER A 90 2.75 2.93 -15.78
CA SER A 90 3.60 3.91 -15.10
C SER A 90 2.82 4.58 -13.97
N ARG A 91 3.53 5.07 -12.94
CA ARG A 91 2.89 5.84 -11.87
C ARG A 91 2.37 7.18 -12.35
N GLU A 92 2.98 7.75 -13.38
CA GLU A 92 2.62 9.03 -13.98
C GLU A 92 1.27 8.99 -14.71
N GLN A 93 0.80 7.81 -15.12
CA GLN A 93 -0.36 7.71 -16.02
C GLN A 93 -1.39 6.65 -15.62
N SER A 94 -0.98 5.54 -15.01
CA SER A 94 -1.82 4.33 -14.98
C SER A 94 -1.93 3.62 -13.65
N VAL A 95 -1.16 4.01 -12.63
CA VAL A 95 -1.23 3.39 -11.30
C VAL A 95 -1.32 4.43 -10.18
N TYR A 96 -1.93 4.00 -9.09
CA TYR A 96 -1.94 4.71 -7.81
C TYR A 96 -1.21 3.87 -6.76
N ILE A 97 -0.35 4.48 -5.95
CA ILE A 97 0.56 3.74 -5.06
C ILE A 97 0.43 4.27 -3.64
N THR A 98 0.30 3.38 -2.66
CA THR A 98 0.36 3.70 -1.23
C THR A 98 0.99 2.54 -0.43
N ASN A 99 1.01 2.69 0.90
CA ASN A 99 1.46 1.68 1.85
C ASN A 99 0.38 1.45 2.93
N VAL A 100 0.44 0.30 3.61
CA VAL A 100 -0.40 0.03 4.79
C VAL A 100 -0.17 1.08 5.89
N LEU A 101 1.09 1.37 6.19
CA LEU A 101 1.44 2.47 7.09
C LEU A 101 1.89 3.69 6.28
N PRO A 102 1.46 4.91 6.65
CA PRO A 102 1.87 6.10 5.93
C PRO A 102 3.08 6.81 6.57
N TRP A 103 3.61 6.29 7.69
CA TRP A 103 4.84 6.76 8.32
C TRP A 103 5.85 5.63 8.48
N ARG A 104 7.13 6.01 8.38
CA ARG A 104 8.26 5.09 8.50
C ARG A 104 8.40 4.56 9.93
N PRO A 105 8.41 3.24 10.14
CA PRO A 105 8.77 2.64 11.42
C PRO A 105 10.23 2.93 11.80
N PRO A 106 10.55 3.09 13.09
CA PRO A 106 11.93 3.25 13.55
C PRO A 106 12.84 2.16 12.99
N GLN A 107 13.97 2.56 12.41
CA GLN A 107 14.95 1.64 11.82
C GLN A 107 14.41 0.71 10.71
N ASN A 108 13.27 1.06 10.07
CA ASN A 108 12.58 0.20 9.09
C ASN A 108 12.20 -1.19 9.64
N ARG A 109 11.90 -1.28 10.94
CA ARG A 109 11.33 -2.51 11.50
C ARG A 109 10.00 -2.84 10.84
N GLU A 110 9.60 -4.11 10.94
CA GLU A 110 8.26 -4.52 10.53
C GLU A 110 7.18 -3.77 11.34
N PRO A 111 6.07 -3.35 10.71
CA PRO A 111 4.90 -2.80 11.37
C PRO A 111 4.36 -3.71 12.47
N ARG A 112 3.97 -3.14 13.61
CA ARG A 112 3.33 -3.91 14.69
C ARG A 112 1.84 -4.10 14.40
N PRO A 113 1.22 -5.19 14.90
CA PRO A 113 -0.21 -5.44 14.68
C PRO A 113 -1.11 -4.28 15.13
N GLU A 114 -0.80 -3.62 16.25
CA GLU A 114 -1.56 -2.46 16.73
C GLU A 114 -1.45 -1.23 15.81
N GLU A 115 -0.29 -1.03 15.17
CA GLU A 115 -0.08 0.06 14.22
C GLU A 115 -0.87 -0.20 12.94
N ILE A 116 -0.87 -1.45 12.46
CA ILE A 116 -1.67 -1.89 11.32
C ILE A 116 -3.16 -1.72 11.64
N ALA A 117 -3.62 -2.22 12.79
CA ALA A 117 -5.03 -2.14 13.18
C ALA A 117 -5.54 -0.70 13.24
N MET A 118 -4.70 0.22 13.71
CA MET A 118 -5.01 1.65 13.78
C MET A 118 -5.07 2.31 12.40
N MET A 119 -4.19 1.93 11.46
CA MET A 119 -4.15 2.53 10.12
C MET A 119 -5.06 1.85 9.10
N LYS A 120 -5.51 0.63 9.35
CA LYS A 120 -6.38 -0.13 8.44
C LYS A 120 -7.68 0.61 8.07
N PRO A 121 -8.40 1.31 8.97
CA PRO A 121 -9.60 2.06 8.58
C PRO A 121 -9.30 3.19 7.59
N PHE A 122 -8.13 3.82 7.72
CA PHE A 122 -7.67 4.84 6.78
C PHE A 122 -7.33 4.23 5.42
N LEU A 123 -6.66 3.07 5.37
CA LEU A 123 -6.38 2.34 4.14
C LEU A 123 -7.67 1.89 3.42
N GLU A 124 -8.63 1.33 4.16
CA GLU A 124 -9.94 0.94 3.63
C GLU A 124 -10.65 2.13 2.98
N ARG A 125 -10.65 3.29 3.65
CA ARG A 125 -11.21 4.52 3.09
C ARG A 125 -10.41 5.01 1.88
N HIS A 126 -9.09 4.89 1.92
CA HIS A 126 -8.19 5.29 0.82
C HIS A 126 -8.52 4.51 -0.44
N VAL A 127 -8.64 3.18 -0.33
CA VAL A 127 -9.04 2.32 -1.45
C VAL A 127 -10.44 2.71 -1.96
N ALA A 128 -11.39 2.95 -1.06
CA ALA A 128 -12.75 3.35 -1.45
C ALA A 128 -12.79 4.69 -2.20
N LEU A 129 -11.93 5.65 -1.83
CA LEU A 129 -11.87 6.98 -2.46
C LEU A 129 -11.02 7.02 -3.73
N ALA A 130 -9.95 6.22 -3.79
CA ALA A 130 -9.11 6.08 -4.98
C ALA A 130 -9.80 5.28 -6.09
N ASP A 131 -10.80 4.48 -5.71
CA ASP A 131 -11.66 3.65 -6.54
C ASP A 131 -10.94 2.86 -7.66
N PRO A 132 -9.94 2.04 -7.32
CA PRO A 132 -9.26 1.22 -8.31
C PRO A 132 -10.14 0.04 -8.75
N ALA A 133 -9.92 -0.44 -9.97
CA ALA A 133 -10.52 -1.68 -10.46
C ALA A 133 -9.82 -2.92 -9.88
N VAL A 134 -8.52 -2.85 -9.60
CA VAL A 134 -7.68 -3.95 -9.10
C VAL A 134 -6.71 -3.46 -8.02
N LEU A 135 -6.51 -4.28 -6.99
CA LEU A 135 -5.47 -4.08 -5.98
C LEU A 135 -4.28 -5.02 -6.22
N VAL A 136 -3.06 -4.49 -6.11
CA VAL A 136 -1.82 -5.28 -6.08
C VAL A 136 -1.19 -5.16 -4.70
N LEU A 137 -1.08 -6.28 -3.98
CA LEU A 137 -0.53 -6.31 -2.62
C LEU A 137 0.92 -6.79 -2.67
N MET A 138 1.85 -5.90 -2.31
CA MET A 138 3.27 -6.22 -2.35
C MET A 138 3.78 -6.65 -0.97
N GLY A 139 4.09 -7.95 -0.82
CA GLY A 139 4.66 -8.52 0.41
C GLY A 139 3.64 -9.04 1.43
N ASN A 140 4.17 -9.55 2.55
CA ASN A 140 3.34 -10.19 3.58
C ASN A 140 2.47 -9.19 4.35
N VAL A 141 2.98 -8.00 4.69
CA VAL A 141 2.23 -7.06 5.54
C VAL A 141 0.98 -6.54 4.83
N SER A 142 1.08 -6.19 3.54
CA SER A 142 -0.08 -5.78 2.73
C SER A 142 -1.10 -6.92 2.57
N CYS A 143 -0.63 -8.15 2.31
CA CYS A 143 -1.49 -9.34 2.27
C CYS A 143 -2.19 -9.62 3.61
N ASP A 144 -1.47 -9.55 4.72
CA ASP A 144 -2.02 -9.79 6.05
C ASP A 144 -3.07 -8.73 6.41
N THR A 145 -2.77 -7.47 6.10
CA THR A 145 -3.69 -6.34 6.38
C THR A 145 -5.00 -6.46 5.59
N VAL A 146 -4.91 -6.76 4.30
CA VAL A 146 -6.04 -6.72 3.37
C VAL A 146 -6.78 -8.06 3.29
N LEU A 147 -6.05 -9.19 3.29
CA LEU A 147 -6.59 -10.54 3.14
C LEU A 147 -6.67 -11.33 4.46
N GLY A 148 -6.06 -10.83 5.55
CA GLY A 148 -6.07 -11.51 6.85
C GLY A 148 -5.21 -12.77 6.92
N ARG A 149 -4.24 -12.92 6.00
CA ARG A 149 -3.36 -14.10 5.95
C ARG A 149 -1.97 -13.78 5.42
N ARG A 150 -0.98 -14.55 5.91
CA ARG A 150 0.43 -14.49 5.53
C ARG A 150 0.85 -15.69 4.66
N GLY A 151 2.00 -15.55 4.00
CA GLY A 151 2.58 -16.62 3.18
C GLY A 151 2.70 -16.22 1.71
N ILE A 152 3.29 -15.05 1.45
CA ILE A 152 3.36 -14.44 0.12
C ILE A 152 3.87 -15.39 -0.98
N THR A 153 4.82 -16.27 -0.68
CA THR A 153 5.37 -17.24 -1.66
C THR A 153 4.33 -18.22 -2.19
N ARG A 154 3.30 -18.57 -1.39
CA ARG A 154 2.20 -19.45 -1.79
C ARG A 154 1.01 -18.69 -2.39
N MET A 155 0.88 -17.41 -2.04
CA MET A 155 -0.23 -16.54 -2.42
C MET A 155 0.02 -15.79 -3.72
N ARG A 156 1.29 -15.49 -4.05
CA ARG A 156 1.64 -14.70 -5.23
C ARG A 156 1.05 -15.29 -6.51
N GLY A 157 0.55 -14.42 -7.39
CA GLY A 157 0.01 -14.81 -8.69
C GLY A 157 -1.37 -15.46 -8.65
N LYS A 158 -1.99 -15.60 -7.48
CA LYS A 158 -3.35 -16.12 -7.35
C LYS A 158 -4.31 -14.96 -7.11
N TRP A 159 -5.33 -14.86 -7.95
CA TRP A 159 -6.38 -13.88 -7.79
C TRP A 159 -7.21 -14.15 -6.54
N GLU A 160 -7.45 -13.10 -5.79
CA GLU A 160 -8.22 -13.11 -4.55
C GLU A 160 -9.25 -11.98 -4.58
N ARG A 161 -10.03 -11.85 -3.51
CA ARG A 161 -11.00 -10.76 -3.37
C ARG A 161 -10.97 -10.14 -1.99
N ALA A 162 -10.91 -8.82 -1.92
CA ALA A 162 -11.08 -8.03 -0.71
C ALA A 162 -11.48 -6.60 -1.06
N MET A 163 -12.15 -5.91 -0.12
CA MET A 163 -12.66 -4.54 -0.33
C MET A 163 -13.46 -4.43 -1.65
N ASP A 164 -14.27 -5.48 -1.91
CA ASP A 164 -15.09 -5.69 -3.11
C ASP A 164 -14.36 -5.75 -4.46
N ARG A 165 -13.03 -5.80 -4.44
CA ARG A 165 -12.16 -5.73 -5.63
C ARG A 165 -11.34 -7.01 -5.82
N PRO A 166 -10.99 -7.35 -7.07
CA PRO A 166 -9.94 -8.33 -7.35
C PRO A 166 -8.60 -7.89 -6.76
N VAL A 167 -7.88 -8.85 -6.18
CA VAL A 167 -6.61 -8.61 -5.51
C VAL A 167 -5.57 -9.57 -6.06
N LEU A 168 -4.41 -9.04 -6.44
CA LEU A 168 -3.24 -9.82 -6.86
C LEU A 168 -2.09 -9.64 -5.85
N PRO A 169 -1.81 -10.66 -5.02
CA PRO A 169 -0.60 -10.70 -4.22
C PRO A 169 0.65 -10.82 -5.09
N MET A 170 1.70 -10.08 -4.74
CA MET A 170 2.99 -10.08 -5.42
C MET A 170 4.16 -9.98 -4.44
N LEU A 171 5.32 -10.53 -4.82
CA LEU A 171 6.55 -10.36 -4.03
C LEU A 171 6.96 -8.88 -3.98
N HIS A 172 7.34 -8.41 -2.81
CA HIS A 172 7.77 -7.02 -2.64
C HIS A 172 9.07 -6.73 -3.39
N PRO A 173 9.24 -5.60 -4.08
CA PRO A 173 10.46 -5.29 -4.84
C PRO A 173 11.74 -5.33 -4.01
N ALA A 174 11.68 -4.95 -2.73
CA ALA A 174 12.81 -5.08 -1.81
C ALA A 174 13.26 -6.53 -1.60
N TYR A 175 12.35 -7.51 -1.65
CA TYR A 175 12.69 -8.93 -1.62
C TYR A 175 13.38 -9.35 -2.92
N LEU A 176 12.87 -8.90 -4.08
CA LEU A 176 13.46 -9.20 -5.40
C LEU A 176 14.87 -8.61 -5.59
N LEU A 177 15.19 -7.51 -4.90
CA LEU A 177 16.55 -6.97 -4.87
C LEU A 177 17.52 -7.86 -4.08
N ARG A 178 17.04 -8.57 -3.05
CA ARG A 178 17.84 -9.51 -2.25
C ARG A 178 17.88 -10.92 -2.85
N GLN A 179 16.81 -11.30 -3.54
CA GLN A 179 16.63 -12.61 -4.17
C GLN A 179 16.30 -12.44 -5.66
N PRO A 180 17.28 -12.08 -6.51
CA PRO A 180 17.04 -11.78 -7.92
C PRO A 180 16.44 -12.93 -8.74
N GLN A 181 16.67 -14.18 -8.34
CA GLN A 181 16.07 -15.37 -8.95
C GLN A 181 14.54 -15.36 -8.87
N ALA A 182 13.97 -14.72 -7.84
CA ALA A 182 12.53 -14.62 -7.65
C ALA A 182 11.85 -13.62 -8.64
N LYS A 183 12.64 -12.93 -9.47
CA LYS A 183 12.11 -12.01 -10.50
C LYS A 183 11.33 -12.76 -11.58
N ARG A 184 11.62 -14.04 -11.80
CA ARG A 184 10.88 -14.87 -12.77
C ARG A 184 9.42 -15.01 -12.36
N GLU A 185 9.17 -15.26 -11.09
CA GLU A 185 7.84 -15.37 -10.51
C GLU A 185 7.12 -14.02 -10.51
N ALA A 186 7.82 -12.94 -10.15
CA ALA A 186 7.25 -11.60 -10.20
C ALA A 186 6.91 -11.17 -11.64
N TRP A 187 7.67 -11.61 -12.64
CA TRP A 187 7.34 -11.39 -14.04
C TRP A 187 6.06 -12.11 -14.45
N ALA A 188 5.89 -13.38 -14.04
CA ALA A 188 4.64 -14.10 -14.28
C ALA A 188 3.43 -13.38 -13.65
N ASP A 189 3.58 -12.86 -12.43
CA ASP A 189 2.53 -12.06 -11.77
C ASP A 189 2.17 -10.79 -12.56
N LEU A 190 3.15 -10.09 -13.12
CA LEU A 190 2.91 -8.90 -13.95
C LEU A 190 2.16 -9.24 -15.25
N LEU A 191 2.45 -10.40 -15.84
CA LEU A 191 1.72 -10.87 -17.02
C LEU A 191 0.26 -11.20 -16.69
N GLU A 192 -0.02 -11.81 -15.53
CA GLU A 192 -1.37 -12.04 -15.04
C GLU A 192 -2.13 -10.72 -14.83
N LEU A 193 -1.48 -9.72 -14.23
CA LEU A 193 -2.05 -8.38 -14.09
C LEU A 193 -2.38 -7.77 -15.45
N ASN A 194 -1.44 -7.81 -16.40
CA ASN A 194 -1.63 -7.26 -17.74
C ASN A 194 -2.77 -7.96 -18.49
N ALA A 195 -2.86 -9.29 -18.40
CA ALA A 195 -3.97 -10.05 -18.97
C ALA A 195 -5.31 -9.60 -18.38
N LYS A 196 -5.40 -9.45 -17.05
CA LYS A 196 -6.62 -9.02 -16.38
C LYS A 196 -7.07 -7.62 -16.78
N LEU A 197 -6.14 -6.70 -16.97
CA LEU A 197 -6.45 -5.34 -17.39
C LEU A 197 -7.01 -5.29 -18.82
N LYS A 198 -6.56 -6.17 -19.72
CA LYS A 198 -7.07 -6.27 -21.09
C LYS A 198 -8.45 -6.91 -21.19
N GLU A 199 -8.82 -7.80 -20.27
CA GLU A 199 -10.17 -8.39 -20.23
C GLU A 199 -11.27 -7.38 -19.87
N SER A 200 -10.88 -6.27 -19.22
CA SER A 200 -11.81 -5.27 -18.72
C SER A 200 -11.74 -3.96 -19.52
N GLU A 201 -11.17 -4.00 -20.74
CA GLU A 201 -11.26 -2.98 -21.79
C GLU A 201 -12.40 -3.34 -22.77
#